data_AF-A0A4R6UKT4-F1
#
_entry.id   AF-A0A4R6UKT4-F1
#
_cell.length_a   1.000
_cell.length_b   1.000
_cell.length_c   1.000
_cell.angle_alpha   90.00
_cell.angle_beta   90.00
_cell.angle_gamma   90.00
#
_symmetry.space_group_name_H-M   'P 1'
#
loop_
_entity.id
_entity.type
_entity.pdbx_description
1 polymer ?
#
loop_
_entity_poly.entity_id
_entity_poly.type
_entity_poly.pdbx_seq_one_letter_code
_entity_poly.pdbx_strand_id
1 'polypeptide(L)'
;MRWPAYAMAVLFLGYAVGKGLFAARGRLGFPGGPVVPASEYERYARMGMDVEVVQWFGVPTGLLAAALVLVTVTAAGRRVPRPLVLLALAGMLAAVGAGAAFMVVDGFVGIGIGWQWYHGVLGIAVVGLLTATIRSYARSSRPGAGRRAPVPGP
;
A
#
# COMPACT_ATOMS: atom_id res chain seq x y z
N MET A 1 -12.26 3.97 13.41
CA MET A 1 -10.93 4.47 13.86
C MET A 1 -10.17 4.98 12.64
N ARG A 2 -9.59 6.19 12.69
CA ARG A 2 -8.95 6.81 11.51
C ARG A 2 -7.43 6.61 11.43
N TRP A 3 -6.79 6.34 12.56
CA TRP A 3 -5.33 6.23 12.64
C TRP A 3 -4.71 5.20 11.67
N PRO A 4 -5.32 4.03 11.36
CA PRO A 4 -4.69 3.09 10.43
C PRO A 4 -4.51 3.67 9.03
N ALA A 5 -5.50 4.46 8.57
CA ALA A 5 -5.45 5.12 7.28
C ALA A 5 -4.34 6.18 7.22
N TYR A 6 -4.16 6.96 8.29
CA TYR A 6 -3.08 7.95 8.37
C TYR A 6 -1.71 7.29 8.41
N ALA A 7 -1.55 6.22 9.19
CA ALA A 7 -0.31 5.46 9.24
C ALA A 7 0.03 4.85 7.86
N MET A 8 -0.96 4.26 7.17
CA MET A 8 -0.78 3.79 5.79
C MET A 8 -0.42 4.92 4.82
N ALA A 9 -1.05 6.09 4.96
CA ALA A 9 -0.75 7.24 4.10
C ALA A 9 0.71 7.67 4.24
N VAL A 10 1.21 7.77 5.49
CA VAL A 10 2.61 8.10 5.75
C VAL A 10 3.55 7.04 5.17
N LEU A 11 3.23 5.75 5.32
CA LEU A 11 4.04 4.66 4.74
C LEU A 11 4.10 4.75 3.21
N PHE A 12 2.97 4.99 2.54
CA PHE A 12 2.93 5.11 1.08
C PHE A 12 3.61 6.38 0.56
N LEU A 13 3.54 7.49 1.30
CA LEU A 13 4.33 8.68 1.00
C LEU A 13 5.83 8.42 1.18
N GLY A 14 6.23 7.76 2.27
CA GLY A 14 7.61 7.34 2.49
C GLY A 14 8.12 6.42 1.37
N TYR A 15 7.28 5.48 0.91
CA TYR A 15 7.56 4.66 -0.26
C TYR A 15 7.75 5.50 -1.53
N ALA A 16 6.85 6.45 -1.82
CA ALA A 16 6.95 7.33 -2.98
C ALA A 16 8.25 8.16 -2.96
N VAL A 17 8.58 8.76 -1.82
CA VAL A 17 9.84 9.50 -1.65
C VAL A 17 11.04 8.58 -1.83
N GLY A 18 11.03 7.39 -1.23
CA GLY A 18 12.09 6.40 -1.38
C GLY A 18 12.31 5.99 -2.84
N LYS A 19 11.24 5.79 -3.58
CA LYS A 19 11.28 5.48 -5.01
C LYS A 19 11.84 6.63 -5.84
N GLY A 20 11.42 7.87 -5.58
CA GLY A 20 11.96 9.05 -6.27
C GLY A 20 13.47 9.24 -6.00
N LEU A 21 13.91 9.04 -4.75
CA LEU A 21 15.33 9.14 -4.40
C LEU A 21 16.20 8.08 -5.07
N PHE A 22 15.69 6.85 -5.20
CA PHE A 22 16.40 5.77 -5.89
C PHE A 22 16.40 5.97 -7.40
N ALA A 23 15.29 6.44 -7.98
CA ALA A 23 15.21 6.81 -9.39
C ALA A 23 16.21 7.91 -9.73
N ALA A 24 16.26 8.98 -8.94
CA ALA A 24 17.21 10.08 -9.12
C ALA A 24 18.69 9.68 -8.97
N ARG A 25 18.97 8.49 -8.45
CA ARG A 25 20.32 7.94 -8.27
C ARG A 25 20.64 6.80 -9.25
N GLY A 26 19.73 6.46 -10.17
CA GLY A 26 19.91 5.31 -11.07
C GLY A 26 19.97 3.96 -10.35
N ARG A 27 19.32 3.82 -9.18
CA ARG A 27 19.43 2.63 -8.32
C ARG A 27 18.13 1.84 -8.24
N LEU A 28 18.20 0.52 -8.31
CA LEU A 28 17.12 -0.40 -7.91
C LEU A 28 17.04 -0.52 -6.39
N GLY A 29 15.83 -0.79 -5.88
CA GLY A 29 15.55 -1.06 -4.48
C GLY A 29 14.67 -0.01 -3.81
N PHE A 30 14.84 0.12 -2.51
CA PHE A 30 14.15 1.07 -1.63
C PHE A 30 15.00 1.31 -0.37
N PRO A 31 14.82 2.44 0.34
CA PRO A 31 15.57 2.74 1.56
C PRO A 31 15.39 1.67 2.64
N GLY A 32 16.51 1.21 3.22
CA GLY A 32 16.52 0.17 4.25
C GLY A 32 16.42 -1.28 3.74
N GLY A 33 16.24 -1.46 2.42
CA GLY A 33 16.17 -2.76 1.79
C GLY A 33 17.51 -3.45 1.55
N PRO A 34 17.47 -4.72 1.07
CA PRO A 34 18.69 -5.41 0.67
C PRO A 34 19.38 -4.68 -0.48
N VAL A 35 20.70 -4.83 -0.53
CA VAL A 35 21.48 -4.38 -1.69
C VAL A 35 21.09 -5.21 -2.89
N VAL A 36 20.57 -4.56 -3.92
CA VAL A 36 20.13 -5.25 -5.14
C VAL A 36 21.37 -5.73 -5.92
N PRO A 37 21.49 -7.03 -6.23
CA PRO A 37 22.65 -7.58 -6.93
C PRO A 37 22.71 -7.10 -8.39
N ALA A 38 23.90 -7.05 -8.99
CA ALA A 38 24.11 -6.58 -10.36
C ALA A 38 23.29 -7.39 -11.40
N SER A 39 23.09 -8.69 -11.15
CA SER A 39 22.30 -9.58 -12.01
C SER A 39 20.84 -9.13 -12.19
N GLU A 40 20.29 -8.40 -11.22
CA GLU A 40 18.94 -7.83 -11.31
C GLU A 40 18.90 -6.64 -12.26
N TYR A 41 19.92 -5.77 -12.24
CA TYR A 41 20.04 -4.66 -13.20
C TYR A 41 20.15 -5.18 -14.64
N GLU A 42 20.98 -6.22 -14.84
CA GLU A 42 21.10 -6.88 -16.15
C GLU A 42 19.79 -7.51 -16.60
N ARG A 43 18.99 -8.06 -15.67
CA ARG A 43 17.67 -8.61 -15.99
C ARG A 43 16.72 -7.54 -16.53
N TYR A 44 16.66 -6.38 -15.88
CA TYR A 44 15.86 -5.25 -16.36
C TYR A 44 16.33 -4.75 -17.74
N ALA A 45 17.65 -4.65 -17.93
CA ALA A 45 18.23 -4.27 -19.21
C ALA A 45 17.86 -5.25 -20.34
N ARG A 46 17.90 -6.57 -20.07
CA ARG A 46 17.47 -7.61 -21.04
C ARG A 46 15.98 -7.52 -21.40
N MET A 47 15.15 -7.00 -20.50
CA MET A 47 13.73 -6.76 -20.75
C MET A 47 13.47 -5.41 -21.45
N GLY A 48 14.51 -4.66 -21.81
CA GLY A 48 14.40 -3.34 -22.42
C GLY A 48 13.86 -2.26 -21.48
N MET A 49 13.97 -2.48 -20.16
CA MET A 49 13.47 -1.54 -19.15
C MET A 49 14.62 -0.81 -18.46
N ASP A 50 14.52 0.51 -18.42
CA ASP A 50 15.39 1.35 -17.60
C ASP A 50 14.97 1.24 -16.13
N VAL A 51 15.93 0.97 -15.26
CA VAL A 51 15.78 0.95 -13.80
C VAL A 51 15.20 2.26 -13.28
N GLU A 52 15.62 3.39 -13.83
CA GLU A 52 15.12 4.71 -13.42
C GLU A 52 13.64 4.84 -13.71
N VAL A 53 13.22 4.41 -14.91
CA VAL A 53 11.82 4.43 -15.33
C VAL A 53 10.98 3.55 -14.39
N VAL A 54 11.44 2.33 -14.09
CA VAL A 54 10.77 1.43 -13.15
C VAL A 54 10.61 2.06 -11.76
N GLN A 55 11.64 2.75 -11.28
CA GLN A 55 11.59 3.42 -9.98
C GLN A 55 10.69 4.65 -10.00
N TRP A 56 10.70 5.42 -11.09
CA TRP A 56 9.80 6.56 -11.28
C TRP A 56 8.34 6.14 -11.31
N PHE A 57 8.00 4.97 -11.87
CA PHE A 57 6.64 4.41 -11.78
C PHE A 57 6.21 4.12 -10.34
N GLY A 58 7.16 3.85 -9.43
CA GLY A 58 6.87 3.65 -8.01
C GLY A 58 6.33 4.91 -7.33
N VAL A 59 6.74 6.11 -7.77
CA VAL A 59 6.31 7.38 -7.17
C VAL A 59 4.80 7.61 -7.31
N PRO A 60 4.19 7.66 -8.52
CA PRO A 60 2.76 7.86 -8.66
C PRO A 60 1.97 6.71 -8.03
N THR A 61 2.47 5.47 -8.02
CA THR A 61 1.82 4.36 -7.31
C THR A 61 1.74 4.62 -5.81
N GLY A 62 2.82 5.08 -5.18
CA GLY A 62 2.83 5.44 -3.77
C GLY A 62 1.88 6.60 -3.46
N LEU A 63 1.91 7.65 -4.28
CA LEU A 63 1.00 8.80 -4.14
C LEU A 63 -0.48 8.39 -4.30
N LEU A 64 -0.80 7.55 -5.28
CA LEU A 64 -2.13 7.04 -5.51
C LEU A 64 -2.61 6.18 -4.33
N ALA A 65 -1.76 5.29 -3.81
CA ALA A 65 -2.07 4.47 -2.66
C ALA A 65 -2.32 5.32 -1.40
N ALA A 66 -1.50 6.34 -1.17
CA ALA A 66 -1.69 7.32 -0.09
C ALA A 66 -3.03 8.07 -0.23
N ALA A 67 -3.34 8.56 -1.43
CA ALA A 67 -4.61 9.22 -1.71
C ALA A 67 -5.81 8.29 -1.46
N LEU A 68 -5.71 7.03 -1.91
CA LEU A 68 -6.76 6.02 -1.75
C LEU A 68 -7.05 5.72 -0.27
N VAL A 69 -6.03 5.58 0.58
CA VAL A 69 -6.29 5.38 2.02
C VAL A 69 -6.86 6.65 2.66
N LEU A 70 -6.47 7.84 2.24
CA LEU A 70 -7.03 9.11 2.76
C LEU A 70 -8.50 9.32 2.35
N VAL A 71 -8.93 8.82 1.19
CA VAL A 71 -10.35 8.79 0.79
C VAL A 71 -11.20 8.07 1.85
N THR A 72 -10.66 7.08 2.58
CA THR A 72 -11.42 6.36 3.59
C THR A 72 -11.75 7.17 4.85
N VAL A 73 -11.06 8.29 5.09
CA VAL A 73 -11.17 9.07 6.33
C VAL A 73 -11.49 10.56 6.12
N THR A 74 -11.45 11.04 4.88
CA THR A 74 -11.72 12.45 4.52
C THR A 74 -13.19 12.69 4.15
N ALA A 75 -13.63 13.94 4.31
CA ALA A 75 -14.98 14.34 3.91
C ALA A 75 -15.22 14.20 2.40
N ALA A 76 -14.21 14.52 1.59
CA ALA A 76 -14.26 14.38 0.13
C ALA A 76 -14.48 12.93 -0.29
N GLY A 77 -13.80 11.98 0.36
CA GLY A 77 -13.94 10.56 0.05
C GLY A 77 -15.32 9.97 0.33
N ARG A 78 -16.15 10.63 1.16
CA ARG A 78 -17.56 10.24 1.36
C ARG A 78 -18.44 10.45 0.13
N ARG A 79 -17.97 11.21 -0.87
CA ARG A 79 -18.68 11.41 -2.15
C ARG A 79 -18.42 10.28 -3.15
N VAL A 80 -17.42 9.45 -2.91
CA VAL A 80 -17.06 8.34 -3.82
C VAL A 80 -17.97 7.14 -3.56
N PRO A 81 -18.49 6.46 -4.59
CA PRO A 81 -19.28 5.24 -4.41
C PRO A 81 -18.52 4.19 -3.61
N ARG A 82 -19.12 3.75 -2.50
CA ARG A 82 -18.52 2.79 -1.56
C ARG A 82 -18.00 1.51 -2.23
N PRO A 83 -18.73 0.86 -3.16
CA PRO A 83 -18.23 -0.35 -3.82
C PRO A 83 -16.92 -0.11 -4.57
N LEU A 84 -16.75 1.06 -5.20
CA LEU A 84 -15.53 1.42 -5.92
C LEU A 84 -14.35 1.58 -4.96
N VAL A 85 -14.54 2.27 -3.83
CA VAL A 85 -13.48 2.42 -2.82
C VAL A 85 -13.09 1.06 -2.25
N LEU A 86 -14.05 0.19 -1.93
CA LEU A 86 -13.77 -1.14 -1.41
C LEU A 86 -13.07 -2.03 -2.44
N LEU A 87 -13.46 -1.97 -3.71
CA LEU A 87 -12.81 -2.71 -4.79
C LEU A 87 -11.35 -2.24 -4.98
N ALA A 88 -11.13 -0.93 -5.01
CA ALA A 88 -9.79 -0.36 -5.11
C ALA A 88 -8.91 -0.76 -3.91
N LEU A 89 -9.46 -0.71 -2.69
CA LEU A 89 -8.76 -1.15 -1.49
C LEU A 89 -8.46 -2.66 -1.49
N ALA A 90 -9.35 -3.49 -2.02
CA ALA A 90 -9.13 -4.93 -2.16
C ALA A 90 -8.00 -5.22 -3.16
N GLY A 91 -7.99 -4.51 -4.31
CA GLY A 91 -6.89 -4.60 -5.27
C GLY A 91 -5.56 -4.15 -4.66
N MET A 92 -5.56 -3.06 -3.91
CA MET A 92 -4.37 -2.60 -3.18
C MET A 92 -3.91 -3.62 -2.13
N LEU A 93 -4.83 -4.26 -1.40
CA LEU A 93 -4.50 -5.32 -0.45
C LEU A 93 -3.85 -6.52 -1.14
N ALA A 94 -4.36 -6.92 -2.31
CA ALA A 94 -3.76 -8.01 -3.09
C ALA A 94 -2.34 -7.64 -3.55
N ALA A 95 -2.13 -6.44 -4.08
CA ALA A 95 -0.82 -5.98 -4.54
C ALA A 95 0.20 -5.86 -3.39
N VAL A 96 -0.18 -5.22 -2.29
CA VAL A 96 0.66 -5.10 -1.08
C VAL A 96 0.92 -6.47 -0.46
N GLY A 97 -0.12 -7.33 -0.41
CA GLY A 97 -0.03 -8.69 0.11
C GLY A 97 0.94 -9.55 -0.69
N ALA A 98 0.93 -9.46 -2.02
CA ALA A 98 1.90 -10.15 -2.87
C ALA A 98 3.34 -9.70 -2.57
N GLY A 99 3.58 -8.39 -2.48
CA GLY A 99 4.89 -7.86 -2.09
C GLY A 99 5.34 -8.33 -0.71
N ALA A 100 4.44 -8.31 0.28
CA ALA A 100 4.72 -8.80 1.63
C ALA A 100 5.02 -10.30 1.65
N ALA A 101 4.31 -11.11 0.85
CA ALA A 101 4.57 -12.53 0.73
C ALA A 101 5.97 -12.81 0.20
N PHE A 102 6.44 -12.08 -0.81
CA PHE A 102 7.83 -12.17 -1.28
C PHE A 102 8.83 -11.83 -0.18
N MET A 103 8.60 -10.75 0.59
CA MET A 103 9.49 -10.37 1.70
C MET A 103 9.51 -11.42 2.82
N VAL A 104 8.37 -12.05 3.10
CA VAL A 104 8.25 -13.12 4.11
C VAL A 104 9.00 -14.36 3.64
N VAL A 105 8.75 -14.82 2.42
CA VAL A 105 9.41 -16.02 1.87
C VAL A 105 10.92 -15.82 1.81
N ASP A 106 11.39 -14.70 1.28
CA ASP A 106 12.83 -14.43 1.23
C ASP A 106 13.42 -14.22 2.64
N GLY A 107 12.76 -13.40 3.47
CA GLY A 107 13.27 -13.06 4.80
C GLY A 107 13.32 -14.19 5.81
N PHE A 108 12.42 -15.16 5.73
CA PHE A 108 12.34 -16.29 6.67
C PHE A 108 12.87 -17.60 6.11
N VAL A 109 12.83 -17.78 4.78
CA VAL A 109 13.25 -19.04 4.12
C VAL A 109 14.56 -18.87 3.36
N GLY A 110 14.97 -17.64 3.02
CA GLY A 110 16.19 -17.35 2.28
C GLY A 110 16.05 -17.53 0.76
N ILE A 111 14.82 -17.47 0.23
CA ILE A 111 14.53 -17.63 -1.19
C ILE A 111 14.23 -16.26 -1.81
N GLY A 112 15.24 -15.60 -2.40
CA GLY A 112 15.07 -14.32 -3.08
C GLY A 112 16.34 -13.48 -3.21
N ILE A 113 16.19 -12.17 -3.02
CA ILE A 113 17.21 -11.15 -3.26
C ILE A 113 17.94 -10.71 -1.98
N GLY A 114 17.74 -11.43 -0.86
CA GLY A 114 18.45 -11.19 0.40
C GLY A 114 17.67 -10.34 1.40
N TRP A 115 16.34 -10.32 1.32
CA TRP A 115 15.51 -9.74 2.38
C TRP A 115 15.84 -10.37 3.73
N GLN A 116 15.83 -9.55 4.78
CA GLN A 116 16.05 -10.01 6.16
C GLN A 116 14.71 -10.31 6.84
N TRP A 117 14.70 -11.19 7.86
CA TRP A 117 13.49 -11.60 8.60
C TRP A 117 12.62 -10.42 9.08
N TYR A 118 13.25 -9.32 9.52
CA TYR A 118 12.53 -8.15 10.02
C TYR A 118 11.72 -7.43 8.92
N HIS A 119 12.12 -7.56 7.65
CA HIS A 119 11.32 -7.07 6.53
C HIS A 119 10.08 -7.93 6.30
N GLY A 120 10.19 -9.25 6.51
CA GLY A 120 9.02 -10.13 6.52
C GLY A 120 8.03 -9.74 7.61
N VAL A 121 8.52 -9.47 8.82
CA VAL A 121 7.69 -8.92 9.93
C VAL A 121 7.04 -7.59 9.53
N LEU A 122 7.81 -6.67 8.93
CA LEU A 122 7.29 -5.39 8.45
C LEU A 122 6.19 -5.60 7.40
N GLY A 123 6.38 -6.52 6.44
CA GLY A 123 5.37 -6.87 5.44
C GLY A 123 4.07 -7.33 6.07
N ILE A 124 4.13 -8.22 7.07
CA ILE A 124 2.96 -8.68 7.84
C ILE A 124 2.27 -7.49 8.54
N ALA A 125 3.05 -6.62 9.18
CA ALA A 125 2.52 -5.44 9.88
C ALA A 125 1.79 -4.49 8.91
N VAL A 126 2.36 -4.22 7.73
CA VAL A 126 1.75 -3.37 6.70
C VAL A 126 0.43 -3.98 6.17
N VAL A 127 0.40 -5.29 5.92
CA VAL A 127 -0.83 -6.00 5.51
C VAL A 127 -1.89 -5.93 6.61
N GLY A 128 -1.50 -6.11 7.88
CA GLY A 128 -2.40 -5.97 9.03
C GLY A 128 -2.99 -4.56 9.15
N LEU A 129 -2.15 -3.53 8.96
CA LEU A 129 -2.56 -2.13 9.02
C LEU A 129 -3.50 -1.75 7.87
N LEU A 130 -3.24 -2.24 6.65
CA LEU A 130 -4.12 -2.07 5.51
C LEU A 130 -5.46 -2.77 5.75
N THR A 131 -5.44 -4.01 6.24
CA THR A 131 -6.67 -4.75 6.60
C THR A 131 -7.48 -4.01 7.67
N ALA A 132 -6.82 -3.43 8.67
CA ALA A 132 -7.47 -2.61 9.69
C ALA A 132 -8.09 -1.33 9.09
N THR A 133 -7.44 -0.70 8.11
CA THR A 133 -7.96 0.44 7.35
C THR A 133 -9.26 0.05 6.62
N ILE A 134 -9.23 -1.04 5.87
CA ILE A 134 -10.38 -1.56 5.11
C ILE A 134 -11.54 -1.92 6.04
N ARG A 135 -11.26 -2.66 7.12
CA ARG A 135 -12.26 -3.05 8.12
C ARG A 135 -12.89 -1.84 8.79
N SER A 136 -12.09 -0.82 9.11
CA SER A 136 -12.58 0.43 9.72
C SER A 136 -13.53 1.15 8.78
N TYR A 137 -13.14 1.34 7.52
CA TYR A 137 -13.96 1.98 6.48
C TYR A 137 -15.26 1.20 6.23
N ALA A 138 -15.17 -0.12 6.04
CA ALA A 138 -16.32 -0.97 5.78
C ALA A 138 -17.37 -0.93 6.91
N ARG A 139 -16.94 -0.74 8.17
CA ARG A 139 -17.83 -0.62 9.33
C ARG A 139 -18.45 0.76 9.45
N SER A 140 -17.68 1.83 9.20
CA SER A 140 -18.20 3.21 9.30
C SER A 140 -19.23 3.55 8.21
N SER A 141 -19.29 2.76 7.15
CA SER A 141 -20.12 3.03 5.97
C SER A 141 -21.34 2.12 5.85
N ARG A 142 -21.77 1.46 6.94
CA ARG A 142 -23.03 0.68 6.96
C ARG A 142 -24.25 1.62 6.90
N PRO A 143 -25.14 1.46 5.92
CA PRO A 143 -26.42 2.16 5.91
C PRO A 143 -27.32 1.62 7.03
N GLY A 144 -27.89 2.48 7.88
CA GLY A 144 -29.11 2.15 8.64
C GLY A 144 -29.00 1.93 10.16
N ALA A 145 -28.62 2.96 10.92
CA ALA A 145 -29.09 3.10 12.30
C ALA A 145 -29.30 4.59 12.61
N GLY A 146 -30.50 5.11 12.34
CA GLY A 146 -30.88 6.45 12.81
C GLY A 146 -31.59 7.35 11.79
N ARG A 147 -32.78 6.94 11.34
CA ARG A 147 -33.97 7.82 11.25
C ARG A 147 -35.20 6.94 11.03
N ARG A 148 -35.58 6.18 12.05
CA ARG A 148 -37.02 5.93 12.25
C ARG A 148 -37.55 7.25 12.79
N ALA A 149 -38.31 7.98 11.99
CA ALA A 149 -39.07 9.12 12.47
C ALA A 149 -39.98 8.64 13.62
N PRO A 150 -40.13 9.39 14.71
CA PRO A 150 -41.17 9.10 15.68
C PRO A 150 -42.51 9.12 14.94
N VAL A 151 -43.23 8.00 15.00
CA VAL A 151 -44.63 7.95 14.57
C VAL A 151 -45.40 8.83 15.55
N PRO A 152 -46.11 9.88 15.10
CA PRO A 152 -47.01 10.60 15.99
C PRO A 152 -48.10 9.62 16.43
N GLY A 153 -48.25 9.45 17.75
CA GLY A 153 -49.35 8.69 18.33
C GLY A 153 -50.70 9.41 18.11
N PRO A 154 -51.81 8.67 18.23
CA PRO A 154 -53.17 9.15 17.93
C PRO A 154 -53.62 10.32 18.83
#